data_AF-A0A3D3TDD8-F1
#
_entry.id   AF-A0A3D3TDD8-F1
#
_cell.length_a   1.000
_cell.length_b   1.000
_cell.length_c   1.000
_cell.angle_alpha   90.00
_cell.angle_beta   90.00
_cell.angle_gamma   90.00
#
_symmetry.space_group_name_H-M   'P 1'
#
loop_
_entity.id
_entity.type
_entity.pdbx_description
1 polymer ?
#
loop_
_entity_poly.entity_id
_entity_poly.type
_entity_poly.pdbx_seq_one_letter_code
_entity_poly.pdbx_strand_id
1 'polypeptide(L)'
;MVQYIEAKSILSKLKGKDSLFGLTYNMNLYRGCQHACIYCDTRSECYGVGDISTISVKKNALELLNKELSSKRKNKGTIGTGSMNDPYMPVEKELGISRKALEIIAYYKFPVHIITKSCLVERDTDVLQDISKIYSAISFTITTSDDSLSKKIEPHAPKTSERFKSIKALADK
;
A
#
# COMPACT_ATOMS: atom_id res chain seq x y z
N MET A 1 -11.52 3.88 15.18
CA MET A 1 -10.96 5.14 15.70
C MET A 1 -9.67 5.42 14.93
N VAL A 2 -9.50 6.65 14.42
CA VAL A 2 -8.28 7.06 13.69
C VAL A 2 -7.49 7.96 14.63
N GLN A 3 -6.17 7.73 14.72
CA GLN A 3 -5.26 8.57 15.47
C GLN A 3 -4.09 9.02 14.59
N TYR A 4 -3.44 10.11 14.96
CA TYR A 4 -2.29 10.64 14.23
C TYR A 4 -1.01 10.45 15.03
N ILE A 5 0.02 9.94 14.38
CA ILE A 5 1.35 9.70 14.96
C ILE A 5 2.44 10.36 14.12
N GLU A 6 3.60 10.58 14.71
CA GLU A 6 4.80 10.98 13.98
C GLU A 6 5.67 9.77 13.65
N ALA A 7 6.29 9.81 12.48
CA ALA A 7 7.33 8.86 12.09
C ALA A 7 8.70 9.55 12.03
N LYS A 8 9.76 8.77 12.22
CA LYS A 8 11.16 9.25 12.03
C LYS A 8 11.62 9.11 10.57
N SER A 9 11.06 8.14 9.86
CA SER A 9 11.28 7.89 8.43
C SER A 9 10.05 7.25 7.82
N ILE A 10 9.93 7.32 6.49
CA ILE A 10 8.82 6.68 5.77
C ILE A 10 9.28 5.56 4.83
N LEU A 11 10.48 5.64 4.27
CA LEU A 11 11.10 4.60 3.46
C LEU A 11 12.06 3.74 4.28
N SER A 12 11.67 2.50 4.53
CA SER A 12 12.54 1.51 5.15
C SER A 12 13.24 0.68 4.07
N LYS A 13 14.59 0.69 4.04
CA LYS A 13 15.35 -0.14 3.09
C LYS A 13 15.25 -1.62 3.48
N LEU A 14 15.01 -2.49 2.50
CA LEU A 14 14.96 -3.94 2.74
C LEU A 14 16.36 -4.48 3.11
N LYS A 15 16.37 -5.50 3.98
CA LYS A 15 17.58 -6.25 4.32
C LYS A 15 17.83 -7.33 3.26
N GLY A 16 18.56 -6.96 2.21
CA GLY A 16 18.89 -7.86 1.10
C GLY A 16 18.17 -7.52 -0.20
N LYS A 17 18.25 -8.42 -1.17
CA LYS A 17 17.54 -8.30 -2.45
C LYS A 17 16.19 -9.00 -2.32
N ASP A 18 15.11 -8.28 -2.64
CA ASP A 18 13.80 -8.89 -2.78
C ASP A 18 13.73 -9.68 -4.08
N SER A 19 13.50 -10.98 -3.97
CA SER A 19 13.47 -11.91 -5.10
C SER A 19 12.10 -11.98 -5.79
N LEU A 20 11.04 -11.48 -5.16
CA LEU A 20 9.68 -11.60 -5.66
C LEU A 20 9.27 -10.40 -6.52
N PHE A 21 9.47 -9.19 -6.03
CA PHE A 21 8.96 -7.96 -6.66
C PHE A 21 10.06 -6.91 -6.92
N GLY A 22 11.32 -7.23 -6.61
CA GLY A 22 12.46 -6.32 -6.78
C GLY A 22 12.41 -5.09 -5.88
N LEU A 23 11.74 -5.16 -4.73
CA LEU A 23 11.61 -4.04 -3.80
C LEU A 23 12.98 -3.63 -3.23
N THR A 24 13.20 -2.31 -3.17
CA THR A 24 14.34 -1.70 -2.48
C THR A 24 13.91 -1.05 -1.16
N TYR A 25 12.75 -0.40 -1.18
CA TYR A 25 12.17 0.29 -0.04
C TYR A 25 10.77 -0.25 0.27
N ASN A 26 10.41 -0.31 1.54
CA ASN A 26 9.03 -0.49 1.99
C ASN A 26 8.51 0.84 2.55
N MET A 27 7.28 1.18 2.19
CA MET A 27 6.58 2.39 2.62
C MET A 27 5.26 2.01 3.28
N ASN A 28 5.07 2.48 4.52
CA ASN A 28 3.82 2.32 5.25
C ASN A 28 3.33 3.69 5.71
N LEU A 29 2.25 4.18 5.12
CA LEU A 29 1.61 5.45 5.46
C LEU A 29 0.77 5.34 6.75
N TYR A 30 0.30 4.13 7.03
CA TYR A 30 -0.52 3.78 8.18
C TYR A 30 0.15 2.72 9.07
N ARG A 31 -0.36 2.60 10.29
CA ARG A 31 -0.27 1.40 11.13
C ARG A 31 -1.69 0.93 11.43
N GLY A 32 -1.90 -0.38 11.43
CA GLY A 32 -3.23 -0.98 11.55
C GLY A 32 -3.91 -1.20 10.20
N CYS A 33 -4.94 -2.06 10.17
CA CYS A 33 -5.68 -2.36 8.95
C CYS A 33 -7.19 -2.56 9.17
N GLN A 34 -8.02 -1.78 8.47
CA GLN A 34 -9.49 -1.83 8.58
C GLN A 34 -10.13 -3.04 7.88
N HIS A 35 -9.40 -3.76 7.03
CA HIS A 35 -9.93 -4.97 6.37
C HIS A 35 -10.23 -6.10 7.36
N ALA A 36 -9.59 -6.08 8.54
CA ALA A 36 -9.83 -7.00 9.65
C ALA A 36 -9.78 -8.49 9.28
N CYS A 37 -8.92 -8.86 8.31
CA CYS A 37 -8.75 -10.24 7.87
C CYS A 37 -8.44 -11.15 9.07
N ILE A 38 -9.15 -12.27 9.20
CA ILE A 38 -9.02 -13.14 10.39
C ILE A 38 -7.65 -13.82 10.46
N TYR A 39 -7.00 -14.00 9.31
CA TYR A 39 -5.71 -14.65 9.12
C TYR A 39 -4.52 -13.67 9.04
N CYS A 40 -4.72 -12.38 9.38
CA CYS A 40 -3.71 -11.35 9.19
C CYS A 40 -2.40 -11.65 9.94
N ASP A 41 -1.33 -11.87 9.20
CA ASP A 41 0.02 -12.17 9.68
C ASP A 41 0.61 -11.05 10.53
N THR A 42 0.25 -9.79 10.26
CA THR A 42 0.70 -8.61 11.00
C THR A 42 0.31 -8.67 12.49
N ARG A 43 -0.67 -9.52 12.87
CA ARG A 43 -1.01 -9.79 14.28
C ARG A 43 0.04 -10.63 15.01
N SER A 44 0.90 -11.33 14.28
CA SER A 44 1.96 -12.15 14.86
C SER A 44 2.93 -11.28 15.64
N GLU A 45 3.28 -11.74 16.85
CA GLU A 45 4.23 -11.07 17.74
C GLU A 45 5.62 -10.90 17.10
N CYS A 46 5.99 -11.76 16.14
CA CYS A 46 7.28 -11.68 15.45
C CYS A 46 7.48 -10.36 14.69
N TYR A 47 6.41 -9.66 14.32
CA TYR A 47 6.48 -8.35 13.67
C TYR A 47 6.47 -7.17 14.66
N GLY A 48 6.10 -7.40 15.93
CA GLY A 48 6.06 -6.36 16.97
C GLY A 48 5.11 -5.19 16.68
N VAL A 49 4.09 -5.39 15.84
CA VAL A 49 3.16 -4.32 15.41
C VAL A 49 2.08 -4.04 16.46
N GLY A 50 1.83 -4.95 17.40
CA GLY A 50 0.86 -4.75 18.49
C GLY A 50 -0.58 -4.66 17.98
N ASP A 51 -1.41 -3.82 18.62
CA ASP A 51 -2.79 -3.61 18.18
C ASP A 51 -2.85 -3.01 16.76
N ILE A 52 -3.55 -3.71 15.86
CA ILE A 52 -3.78 -3.30 14.47
C ILE A 52 -5.24 -2.88 14.20
N SER A 53 -6.10 -2.90 15.22
CA SER A 53 -7.50 -2.47 15.12
C SER A 53 -7.64 -0.94 15.15
N THR A 54 -6.74 -0.26 15.85
CA THR A 54 -6.61 1.20 15.83
C THR A 54 -5.78 1.64 14.62
N ILE A 55 -6.33 2.56 13.81
CA ILE A 55 -5.62 3.06 12.63
C ILE A 55 -4.81 4.29 13.00
N SER A 56 -3.49 4.17 12.94
CA SER A 56 -2.58 5.30 13.12
C SER A 56 -2.10 5.85 11.78
N VAL A 57 -2.45 7.09 11.50
CA VAL A 57 -1.99 7.85 10.34
C VAL A 57 -0.68 8.54 10.67
N LYS A 58 0.36 8.36 9.86
CA LYS A 58 1.63 9.07 10.03
C LYS A 58 1.50 10.48 9.47
N LYS A 59 1.21 11.48 10.33
CA LYS A 59 0.87 12.85 9.89
C LYS A 59 1.96 13.54 9.07
N ASN A 60 3.23 13.22 9.33
CA ASN A 60 4.39 13.78 8.63
C ASN A 60 4.89 12.88 7.48
N ALA A 61 4.14 11.86 7.06
CA ALA A 61 4.59 10.89 6.05
C ALA A 61 4.93 11.53 4.70
N LEU A 62 4.11 12.46 4.21
CA LEU A 62 4.31 13.11 2.91
C LEU A 62 5.53 14.04 2.92
N GLU A 63 5.72 14.78 4.00
CA GLU A 63 6.91 15.63 4.19
C GLU A 63 8.19 14.79 4.21
N LEU A 64 8.20 13.71 5.01
CA LEU A 64 9.31 12.77 5.05
C LEU A 64 9.57 12.11 3.70
N LEU A 65 8.52 11.70 2.98
CA LEU A 65 8.65 11.07 1.66
C LEU A 65 9.34 12.01 0.69
N ASN A 66 8.88 13.27 0.62
CA ASN A 66 9.48 14.28 -0.25
C ASN A 66 10.97 14.50 0.08
N LYS A 67 11.30 14.66 1.37
CA LYS A 67 12.68 14.81 1.83
C LYS A 67 13.54 13.60 1.47
N GLU A 68 13.06 12.39 1.77
CA GLU A 68 13.81 11.15 1.56
C GLU A 68 14.04 10.87 0.07
N LEU A 69 13.02 11.03 -0.79
CA LEU A 69 13.18 10.84 -2.24
C LEU A 69 14.08 11.89 -2.87
N SER A 70 13.99 13.15 -2.43
CA SER A 70 14.89 14.21 -2.90
C SER A 70 16.37 13.87 -2.67
N SER A 71 16.68 13.21 -1.55
CA SER A 71 18.05 12.78 -1.21
C SER A 71 18.53 11.55 -1.99
N LYS A 72 17.61 10.79 -2.61
CA LYS A 72 17.88 9.49 -3.26
C LYS A 72 17.81 9.54 -4.79
N ARG A 73 17.78 10.73 -5.39
CA ARG A 73 17.62 10.92 -6.85
C ARG A 73 18.61 10.13 -7.72
N LYS A 74 19.84 9.88 -7.23
CA LYS A 74 20.89 9.13 -7.96
C LYS A 74 20.75 7.60 -7.88
N ASN A 75 20.14 7.08 -6.82
CA ASN A 75 20.05 5.65 -6.53
C ASN A 75 18.59 5.25 -6.31
N LYS A 76 17.81 5.35 -7.38
CA LYS A 76 16.38 5.00 -7.35
C LYS A 76 16.21 3.51 -7.20
N GLY A 77 15.21 3.11 -6.42
CA GLY A 77 14.85 1.72 -6.22
C GLY A 77 13.35 1.59 -6.00
N THR A 78 12.79 0.42 -6.29
CA THR A 78 11.34 0.18 -6.24
C THR A 78 10.82 0.35 -4.82
N ILE A 79 9.78 1.16 -4.70
CA ILE A 79 9.06 1.42 -3.45
C ILE A 79 7.88 0.46 -3.39
N GLY A 80 7.92 -0.46 -2.45
CA GLY A 80 6.79 -1.32 -2.11
C GLY A 80 5.88 -0.67 -1.08
N THR A 81 4.58 -0.93 -1.17
CA THR A 81 3.61 -0.63 -0.12
C THR A 81 2.55 -1.73 -0.08
N GLY A 82 1.89 -1.93 1.07
CA GLY A 82 0.86 -2.97 1.21
C GLY A 82 1.25 -4.23 2.00
N SER A 83 2.46 -4.28 2.56
CA SER A 83 2.96 -5.48 3.24
C SER A 83 2.44 -5.64 4.67
N MET A 84 2.37 -4.57 5.47
CA MET A 84 1.98 -4.62 6.89
C MET A 84 0.62 -3.95 7.18
N ASN A 85 0.06 -3.28 6.18
CA ASN A 85 -1.27 -2.67 6.17
C ASN A 85 -1.68 -2.50 4.71
N ASP A 86 -2.97 -2.39 4.44
CA ASP A 86 -3.43 -2.06 3.10
C ASP A 86 -3.39 -0.53 2.88
N PRO A 87 -2.73 -0.02 1.82
CA PRO A 87 -2.67 1.42 1.55
C PRO A 87 -4.01 2.02 1.13
N TYR A 88 -4.98 1.19 0.73
CA TYR A 88 -6.27 1.58 0.18
C TYR A 88 -7.45 1.13 1.06
N MET A 89 -7.26 1.17 2.37
CA MET A 89 -8.33 0.96 3.36
C MET A 89 -9.51 1.94 3.19
N PRO A 90 -10.69 1.65 3.77
CA PRO A 90 -11.82 2.58 3.80
C PRO A 90 -11.47 4.04 4.17
N VAL A 91 -10.61 4.27 5.17
CA VAL A 91 -10.20 5.61 5.59
C VAL A 91 -9.41 6.37 4.52
N GLU A 92 -8.72 5.67 3.60
CA GLU A 92 -7.99 6.29 2.50
C GLU A 92 -8.94 6.94 1.46
N LYS A 93 -10.22 6.57 1.45
CA LYS A 93 -11.22 7.25 0.63
C LYS A 93 -11.34 8.74 1.00
N GLU A 94 -11.22 9.05 2.29
CA GLU A 94 -11.33 10.41 2.83
C GLU A 94 -9.96 11.11 2.91
N LEU A 95 -8.92 10.39 3.33
CA LEU A 95 -7.61 11.00 3.61
C LEU A 95 -6.79 11.29 2.33
N GLY A 96 -6.87 10.43 1.33
CA GLY A 96 -6.16 10.59 0.05
C GLY A 96 -4.64 10.65 0.20
N ILE A 97 -4.05 10.01 1.22
CA ILE A 97 -2.61 10.10 1.50
C ILE A 97 -1.85 9.20 0.53
N SER A 98 -2.40 8.04 0.17
CA SER A 98 -1.78 7.14 -0.82
C SER A 98 -1.66 7.83 -2.18
N ARG A 99 -2.71 8.54 -2.62
CA ARG A 99 -2.65 9.36 -3.84
C ARG A 99 -1.54 10.42 -3.78
N LYS A 100 -1.52 11.24 -2.73
CA LYS A 100 -0.51 12.28 -2.55
C LYS A 100 0.91 11.70 -2.50
N ALA A 101 1.09 10.53 -1.88
CA ALA A 101 2.36 9.84 -1.88
C ALA A 101 2.77 9.39 -3.30
N LEU A 102 1.84 8.86 -4.09
CA LEU A 102 2.08 8.49 -5.48
C LEU A 102 2.45 9.70 -6.36
N GLU A 103 1.81 10.85 -6.16
CA GLU A 103 2.15 12.09 -6.89
C GLU A 103 3.60 12.52 -6.59
N ILE A 104 4.04 12.42 -5.34
CA ILE A 104 5.44 12.68 -4.94
C ILE A 104 6.38 11.66 -5.58
N ILE A 105 6.02 10.37 -5.57
CA ILE A 105 6.79 9.28 -6.20
C ILE A 105 6.95 9.51 -7.71
N ALA A 106 5.86 9.89 -8.38
CA ALA A 106 5.82 10.22 -9.80
C ALA A 106 6.73 11.42 -10.12
N TYR A 107 6.64 12.49 -9.33
CA TYR A 107 7.49 13.68 -9.48
C TYR A 107 8.99 13.33 -9.42
N TYR A 108 9.40 12.52 -8.43
CA TYR A 108 10.79 12.06 -8.32
C TYR A 108 11.14 10.90 -9.26
N LYS A 109 10.17 10.40 -10.04
CA LYS A 109 10.35 9.34 -11.02
C LYS A 109 10.90 8.07 -10.36
N PHE A 110 10.29 7.62 -9.26
CA PHE A 110 10.60 6.36 -8.59
C PHE A 110 9.64 5.25 -9.04
N PRO A 111 10.12 4.01 -9.20
CA PRO A 111 9.25 2.89 -9.48
C PRO A 111 8.46 2.46 -8.24
N VAL A 112 7.24 1.95 -8.43
CA VAL A 112 6.34 1.55 -7.34
C VAL A 112 5.77 0.15 -7.53
N HIS A 113 5.58 -0.55 -6.42
CA HIS A 113 4.80 -1.78 -6.35
C HIS A 113 3.80 -1.68 -5.20
N ILE A 114 2.53 -1.93 -5.50
CA ILE A 114 1.42 -1.81 -4.56
C ILE A 114 0.82 -3.19 -4.35
N ILE A 115 0.72 -3.62 -3.10
CA ILE A 115 -0.06 -4.79 -2.70
C ILE A 115 -1.35 -4.29 -2.06
N THR A 116 -2.51 -4.76 -2.52
CA THR A 116 -3.80 -4.34 -1.95
C THR A 116 -4.88 -5.42 -2.11
N LYS A 117 -5.93 -5.33 -1.31
CA LYS A 117 -7.21 -6.01 -1.49
C LYS A 117 -8.30 -5.07 -2.03
N SER A 118 -8.00 -3.78 -2.13
CA SER A 118 -8.99 -2.74 -2.33
C SER A 118 -9.09 -2.30 -3.78
N CYS A 119 -10.33 -2.22 -4.29
CA CYS A 119 -10.65 -1.63 -5.58
C CYS A 119 -10.37 -0.12 -5.63
N LEU A 120 -10.20 0.54 -4.48
CA LEU A 120 -9.99 2.00 -4.41
C LEU A 120 -8.71 2.45 -5.14
N VAL A 121 -7.74 1.55 -5.35
CA VAL A 121 -6.53 1.83 -6.15
C VAL A 121 -6.85 2.30 -7.57
N GLU A 122 -7.99 1.92 -8.15
CA GLU A 122 -8.45 2.39 -9.47
C GLU A 122 -8.58 3.92 -9.54
N ARG A 123 -8.89 4.58 -8.41
CA ARG A 123 -8.96 6.05 -8.33
C ARG A 123 -7.68 6.73 -8.78
N ASP A 124 -6.54 6.08 -8.52
CA ASP A 124 -5.21 6.66 -8.71
C ASP A 124 -4.51 6.12 -9.97
N THR A 125 -5.30 5.53 -10.89
CA THR A 125 -4.83 4.99 -12.18
C THR A 125 -4.05 6.02 -13.00
N ASP A 126 -4.49 7.27 -13.01
CA ASP A 126 -3.83 8.36 -13.76
C ASP A 126 -2.39 8.58 -13.29
N VAL A 127 -2.17 8.68 -11.98
CA VAL A 127 -0.84 8.83 -11.40
C VAL A 127 -0.01 7.56 -11.57
N LEU A 128 -0.64 6.39 -11.48
CA LEU A 128 0.03 5.10 -11.66
C LEU A 128 0.49 4.87 -13.11
N GLN A 129 -0.26 5.36 -14.11
CA GLN A 129 0.16 5.37 -15.51
C GLN A 129 1.34 6.32 -15.75
N ASP A 130 1.43 7.43 -15.01
CA ASP A 130 2.62 8.29 -15.06
C ASP A 130 3.86 7.61 -14.48
N ILE A 131 3.71 6.86 -13.38
CA ILE A 131 4.80 6.07 -12.78
C ILE A 131 5.17 4.87 -13.67
N SER A 132 4.22 4.27 -14.37
CA SER A 132 4.44 3.08 -15.21
C SER A 132 5.37 3.34 -16.39
N LYS A 133 5.57 4.60 -16.80
CA LYS A 133 6.63 5.03 -17.73
C LYS A 133 8.05 4.59 -17.28
N ILE A 134 8.20 4.26 -15.99
CA ILE A 134 9.41 3.67 -15.42
C ILE A 134 9.12 2.24 -15.00
N TYR A 135 8.26 2.07 -14.01
CA TYR A 135 7.72 0.79 -13.56
C TYR A 135 6.67 1.05 -12.48
N SER A 136 5.46 0.52 -12.70
CA SER A 136 4.38 0.50 -11.73
C SER A 136 3.74 -0.88 -11.80
N ALA A 137 3.56 -1.52 -10.66
CA ALA A 137 2.90 -2.82 -10.57
C ALA A 137 1.94 -2.86 -9.40
N ILE A 138 0.79 -3.49 -9.61
CA ILE A 138 -0.27 -3.62 -8.61
C ILE A 138 -0.56 -5.11 -8.45
N SER A 139 -0.44 -5.63 -7.24
CA SER A 139 -0.74 -7.00 -6.89
C SER A 139 -1.97 -7.05 -5.99
N PHE A 140 -3.03 -7.67 -6.50
CA PHE A 140 -4.22 -7.91 -5.71
C PHE A 140 -4.09 -9.20 -4.91
N THR A 141 -4.42 -9.16 -3.62
CA THR A 141 -4.55 -10.41 -2.84
C THR A 141 -5.87 -11.09 -3.18
N ILE A 142 -5.81 -12.31 -3.70
CA ILE A 142 -6.95 -13.19 -3.94
C ILE A 142 -6.79 -14.45 -3.10
N THR A 143 -7.46 -14.49 -1.94
CA THR A 143 -7.32 -15.61 -0.99
C THR A 143 -8.24 -16.78 -1.33
N THR A 144 -9.40 -16.50 -1.91
CA THR A 144 -10.38 -17.49 -2.37
C THR A 144 -11.17 -16.88 -3.53
N SER A 145 -11.66 -17.69 -4.46
CA SER A 145 -12.57 -17.27 -5.54
C SER A 145 -14.05 -17.21 -5.13
N ASP A 146 -14.42 -17.73 -3.95
CA ASP A 146 -15.79 -17.67 -3.42
C ASP A 146 -16.02 -16.41 -2.59
N ASP A 147 -16.89 -15.52 -3.07
CA ASP A 147 -17.29 -14.29 -2.39
C ASP A 147 -17.92 -14.54 -1.01
N SER A 148 -18.64 -15.66 -0.84
CA SER A 148 -19.26 -16.04 0.44
C SER A 148 -18.21 -16.39 1.48
N LEU A 149 -17.16 -17.09 1.06
CA LEU A 149 -16.01 -17.38 1.91
C LEU A 149 -15.17 -16.12 2.17
N SER A 150 -14.87 -15.33 1.12
CA SER A 150 -14.10 -14.07 1.25
C SER A 150 -14.72 -13.15 2.31
N LYS A 151 -16.04 -12.96 2.29
CA LYS A 151 -16.73 -12.14 3.30
C LYS A 151 -16.58 -12.66 4.74
N LYS A 152 -16.41 -13.97 4.94
CA LYS A 152 -16.18 -14.55 6.28
C LYS A 152 -14.74 -14.32 6.76
N ILE A 153 -13.77 -14.46 5.87
CA ILE A 153 -12.34 -14.41 6.22
C ILE A 153 -11.73 -12.99 6.13
N GLU A 154 -12.34 -12.09 5.36
CA GLU A 154 -11.92 -10.72 5.08
C GLU A 154 -13.14 -9.77 5.17
N PRO A 155 -13.75 -9.61 6.36
CA PRO A 155 -15.10 -9.06 6.51
C PRO A 155 -15.30 -7.62 6.02
N HIS A 156 -14.23 -6.85 5.89
CA HIS A 156 -14.28 -5.45 5.46
C HIS A 156 -13.45 -5.17 4.20
N ALA A 157 -12.84 -6.18 3.60
CA ALA A 157 -12.23 -6.04 2.28
C ALA A 157 -13.29 -6.21 1.18
N PRO A 158 -13.09 -5.63 -0.02
CA PRO A 158 -13.95 -5.90 -1.16
C PRO A 158 -14.02 -7.38 -1.48
N LYS A 159 -15.13 -7.83 -2.05
CA LYS A 159 -15.30 -9.22 -2.45
C LYS A 159 -14.27 -9.60 -3.52
N THR A 160 -13.94 -10.89 -3.62
CA THR A 160 -13.02 -11.36 -4.64
C THR A 160 -13.47 -11.01 -6.05
N SER A 161 -14.77 -11.14 -6.36
CA SER A 161 -15.31 -10.76 -7.67
C SER A 161 -15.09 -9.28 -8.01
N GLU A 162 -15.14 -8.39 -7.01
CA GLU A 162 -14.84 -6.96 -7.18
C GLU A 162 -13.35 -6.73 -7.44
N ARG A 163 -12.48 -7.45 -6.73
CA ARG A 163 -11.03 -7.39 -6.98
C ARG A 163 -10.69 -7.85 -8.40
N PHE A 164 -11.33 -8.91 -8.91
CA PHE A 164 -11.13 -9.35 -10.30
C PHE A 164 -11.60 -8.31 -11.32
N LYS A 165 -12.71 -7.61 -11.05
CA LYS A 165 -13.15 -6.49 -11.91
C LYS A 165 -12.09 -5.38 -11.93
N SER A 166 -11.52 -5.03 -10.78
CA SER A 166 -10.44 -4.04 -10.67
C SER A 166 -9.17 -4.47 -11.41
N ILE A 167 -8.75 -5.73 -11.27
CA ILE A 167 -7.62 -6.29 -12.01
C ILE A 167 -7.84 -6.09 -13.51
N LYS A 168 -9.02 -6.46 -14.02
CA LYS A 168 -9.34 -6.25 -15.43
C LYS A 168 -9.31 -4.77 -15.82
N ALA A 169 -9.98 -3.91 -15.05
CA ALA A 169 -10.07 -2.48 -15.32
C ALA A 169 -8.70 -1.80 -15.38
N LEU A 170 -7.76 -2.22 -14.52
CA LEU A 170 -6.39 -1.72 -14.48
C LEU A 170 -5.50 -2.33 -15.58
N ALA A 171 -5.72 -3.59 -15.94
CA ALA A 171 -4.96 -4.24 -17.03
C ALA A 171 -5.33 -3.69 -18.41
N ASP A 172 -6.53 -3.14 -18.56
CA ASP A 172 -7.00 -2.51 -19.80
C ASP A 172 -6.47 -1.05 -19.98
N LYS A 173 -5.53 -0.59 -19.14
CA LYS A 173 -5.00 0.80 -19.09
C LYS A 173 -3.53 0.87 -19.47
#